data_AF-A0A7J8FPD1-F1
#
_entry.id   AF-A0A7J8FPD1-F1
#
_cell.length_a   1.000
_cell.length_b   1.000
_cell.length_c   1.000
_cell.angle_alpha   90.00
_cell.angle_beta   90.00
_cell.angle_gamma   90.00
#
_symmetry.space_group_name_H-M   'P 1'
#
loop_
_entity.id
_entity.type
_entity.pdbx_description
1 polymer ?
#
loop_
_entity_poly.entity_id
_entity_poly.type
_entity_poly.pdbx_seq_one_letter_code
_entity_poly.pdbx_strand_id
1 'polypeptide(L)'
;MPASPINDQHLKQIQIRTIYPRLATGREQIRKNWSTSWIVLSSRKIEFYKESKQQAVSNVKTGHKPESVDLCGAHIEWAKEKSSRKNVFQITTASGNEFLLQSDIDFIILDWFHAIKNAIDRLPKDPSSSSRNLELFKIQRSSSTELLSHSDSDIKEQKPEHRKSLMFRLHHSASDTSDKNRVKSRLKKFITRRPSLKTLQEKGLIKDQVFGSHLHTVCEHENSTVPRFVKQCIEAVEKRGLDVDGIYRVSGNLATIQKLRFIVNQEEKLNLDDSQWEDIHVVTGALKMFFRELPEPLFPYSFFEQFVEAISEFEPTCRNMHITLYNCALSS
;
A
#
# COMPACT_ATOMS: atom_id res chain seq x y z
N MET A 1 -34.12 -21.50 14.54
CA MET A 1 -32.65 -21.46 14.37
C MET A 1 -32.27 -20.15 13.69
N PRO A 2 -31.60 -19.22 14.37
CA PRO A 2 -31.02 -18.04 13.71
C PRO A 2 -29.68 -18.43 13.06
N ALA A 3 -29.43 -17.95 11.85
CA ALA A 3 -28.16 -18.15 11.17
C ALA A 3 -27.05 -17.32 11.85
N SER A 4 -25.87 -17.91 12.03
CA SER A 4 -24.71 -17.23 12.61
C SER A 4 -24.29 -16.02 11.75
N PRO A 5 -23.89 -14.89 12.36
CA PRO A 5 -23.39 -13.74 11.61
C PRO A 5 -22.08 -14.12 10.89
N ILE A 6 -21.95 -13.71 9.64
CA ILE A 6 -20.75 -13.94 8.84
C ILE A 6 -19.66 -13.00 9.35
N ASN A 7 -18.62 -13.57 9.96
CA ASN A 7 -17.50 -12.84 10.56
C ASN A 7 -16.84 -11.83 9.61
N ASP A 8 -16.25 -10.79 10.21
CA ASP A 8 -15.56 -9.66 9.57
C ASP A 8 -14.78 -10.05 8.31
N GLN A 9 -15.29 -9.60 7.17
CA GLN A 9 -14.59 -9.73 5.90
C GLN A 9 -13.41 -8.76 5.86
N HIS A 10 -12.25 -9.25 5.42
CA HIS A 10 -11.06 -8.44 5.21
C HIS A 10 -11.38 -7.33 4.19
N LEU A 11 -11.68 -6.12 4.67
CA LEU A 11 -12.04 -4.97 3.84
C LEU A 11 -10.95 -3.91 3.93
N LYS A 12 -10.01 -3.96 2.97
CA LYS A 12 -8.88 -3.04 2.84
C LYS A 12 -8.89 -2.40 1.45
N GLN A 13 -8.29 -1.22 1.35
CA GLN A 13 -8.15 -0.47 0.11
C GLN A 13 -6.83 -0.87 -0.59
N ILE A 14 -6.89 -1.21 -1.88
CA ILE A 14 -5.76 -1.71 -2.67
C ILE A 14 -5.78 -1.07 -4.05
N GLN A 15 -4.62 -0.87 -4.69
CA GLN A 15 -4.56 -0.46 -6.10
C GLN A 15 -4.64 -1.68 -7.01
N ILE A 16 -5.59 -1.64 -7.95
CA ILE A 16 -5.92 -2.77 -8.82
C ILE A 16 -5.77 -2.34 -10.27
N ARG A 17 -5.34 -3.28 -11.12
CA ARG A 17 -5.34 -3.14 -12.56
C ARG A 17 -5.86 -4.42 -13.21
N THR A 18 -7.01 -4.33 -13.86
CA THR A 18 -7.61 -5.45 -14.59
C THR A 18 -7.06 -5.54 -16.01
N ILE A 19 -6.71 -6.75 -16.44
CA ILE A 19 -6.22 -7.10 -17.77
C ILE A 19 -7.07 -8.28 -18.29
N TYR A 20 -7.87 -8.05 -19.31
CA TYR A 20 -8.66 -9.11 -19.94
C TYR A 20 -7.83 -9.81 -21.04
N PRO A 21 -7.98 -11.12 -21.24
CA PRO A 21 -7.29 -11.86 -22.29
C PRO A 21 -7.78 -11.40 -23.66
N ARG A 22 -6.92 -11.53 -24.68
CA ARG A 22 -7.29 -11.21 -26.05
C ARG A 22 -8.28 -12.27 -26.56
N LEU A 23 -9.56 -11.91 -26.63
CA LEU A 23 -10.55 -12.70 -27.36
C LEU A 23 -10.07 -12.91 -28.81
N ALA A 24 -10.20 -14.13 -29.32
CA ALA A 24 -9.76 -14.49 -30.68
C ALA A 24 -10.44 -13.62 -31.77
N THR A 25 -11.56 -12.98 -31.46
CA THR A 25 -12.32 -12.06 -32.30
C THR A 25 -11.76 -10.62 -32.30
N GLY A 26 -10.46 -10.47 -32.56
CA GLY A 26 -9.87 -9.26 -33.17
C GLY A 26 -9.87 -7.94 -32.40
N ARG A 27 -10.50 -7.81 -31.23
CA ARG A 27 -10.54 -6.54 -30.47
C ARG A 27 -9.34 -6.37 -29.54
N GLU A 28 -8.88 -5.13 -29.41
CA GLU A 28 -7.61 -4.77 -28.78
C GLU A 28 -7.55 -5.06 -27.27
N GLN A 29 -6.33 -5.16 -26.73
CA GLN A 29 -6.12 -5.12 -25.28
C GLN A 29 -6.65 -3.80 -24.72
N ILE A 30 -7.77 -3.84 -23.99
CA ILE A 30 -8.22 -2.69 -23.18
C ILE A 30 -7.21 -2.51 -22.04
N ARG A 31 -6.20 -1.67 -22.28
CA ARG A 31 -5.22 -1.24 -21.27
C ARG A 31 -5.92 -0.37 -20.22
N LYS A 32 -6.52 -1.00 -19.21
CA LYS A 32 -6.96 -0.27 -18.01
C LYS A 32 -5.73 0.26 -17.24
N ASN A 33 -5.87 1.47 -16.73
CA ASN A 33 -4.93 2.10 -15.81
C ASN A 33 -5.08 1.51 -14.40
N TRP A 34 -4.12 1.80 -13.52
CA TRP A 34 -4.26 1.50 -12.10
C TRP A 34 -5.39 2.34 -11.49
N SER A 35 -6.29 1.71 -10.75
CA SER A 35 -7.37 2.35 -9.99
C SER A 35 -7.36 1.85 -8.56
N THR A 36 -7.53 2.75 -7.59
CA THR A 36 -7.73 2.37 -6.19
C THR A 36 -9.15 1.82 -6.00
N SER A 37 -9.29 0.65 -5.38
CA SER A 37 -10.58 0.04 -5.05
C SER A 37 -10.54 -0.58 -3.65
N TRP A 38 -11.69 -0.63 -2.99
CA TRP A 38 -11.90 -1.47 -1.82
C TRP A 38 -12.15 -2.91 -2.28
N ILE A 39 -11.53 -3.87 -1.59
CA ILE A 39 -11.66 -5.29 -1.90
C ILE A 39 -12.38 -6.00 -0.75
N VAL A 40 -13.37 -6.82 -1.09
CA VAL A 40 -13.99 -7.80 -0.19
C VAL A 40 -13.62 -9.21 -0.65
N LEU A 41 -13.07 -10.03 0.24
CA LEU A 41 -12.90 -11.46 0.02
C LEU A 41 -14.09 -12.23 0.61
N SER A 42 -14.86 -12.88 -0.25
CA SER A 42 -15.84 -13.91 0.13
C SER A 42 -15.27 -15.31 -0.10
N SER A 43 -15.90 -16.34 0.45
CA SER A 43 -15.43 -17.74 0.40
C SER A 43 -15.19 -18.30 -1.01
N ARG A 44 -15.84 -17.74 -2.04
CA ARG A 44 -15.76 -18.19 -3.45
C ARG A 44 -15.49 -17.08 -4.46
N LYS A 45 -15.49 -15.81 -4.05
CA LYS A 45 -15.36 -14.65 -4.96
C LYS A 45 -14.65 -13.48 -4.30
N ILE A 46 -14.04 -12.63 -5.12
CA ILE A 46 -13.57 -11.31 -4.74
C ILE A 46 -14.49 -10.25 -5.33
N GLU A 47 -14.79 -9.19 -4.59
CA GLU A 47 -15.63 -8.07 -5.05
C GLU A 47 -14.90 -6.74 -4.91
N PHE A 48 -14.92 -5.94 -5.99
CA PHE A 48 -14.24 -4.65 -6.08
C PHE A 48 -15.25 -3.50 -6.01
N TYR A 49 -15.05 -2.60 -5.05
CA TYR A 49 -15.87 -1.42 -4.84
C TYR A 49 -15.05 -0.16 -5.11
N LYS A 50 -15.57 0.74 -5.94
CA LYS A 50 -14.88 1.96 -6.37
C LYS A 50 -14.99 3.12 -5.36
N GLU A 51 -15.86 2.99 -4.36
CA GLU A 51 -16.22 4.08 -3.44
C GLU A 51 -16.36 3.58 -1.99
N SER A 52 -16.49 4.52 -1.05
CA SER A 52 -16.30 4.35 0.41
C SER A 52 -17.08 3.21 1.09
N LYS A 53 -16.52 2.67 2.20
CA LYS A 53 -17.14 1.69 3.10
C LYS A 53 -18.60 1.99 3.45
N GLN A 54 -18.95 3.27 3.61
CA GLN A 54 -20.31 3.69 4.02
C GLN A 54 -21.39 3.47 2.95
N GLN A 55 -21.04 3.35 1.66
CA GLN A 55 -22.00 3.07 0.59
C GLN A 55 -22.05 1.60 0.14
N ALA A 56 -21.07 0.78 0.52
CA ALA A 56 -21.08 -0.65 0.21
C ALA A 56 -22.30 -1.38 0.80
N VAL A 57 -22.83 -0.89 1.93
CA VAL A 57 -24.03 -1.45 2.61
C VAL A 57 -25.34 -0.87 2.03
N SER A 58 -25.33 0.35 1.49
CA SER A 58 -26.54 0.98 0.89
C SER A 58 -26.79 0.59 -0.56
N ASN A 59 -25.75 0.23 -1.32
CA ASN A 59 -25.82 -0.02 -2.77
C ASN A 59 -26.62 -1.27 -3.18
N VAL A 60 -27.09 -2.07 -2.22
CA VAL A 60 -28.11 -3.12 -2.47
C VAL A 60 -29.41 -2.52 -3.06
N LYS A 61 -29.68 -1.23 -2.85
CA LYS A 61 -30.89 -0.55 -3.35
C LYS A 61 -30.75 0.14 -4.73
N THR A 62 -29.55 0.23 -5.31
CA THR A 62 -29.27 1.05 -6.52
C THR A 62 -28.79 0.27 -7.74
N GLY A 63 -28.79 -1.08 -7.70
CA GLY A 63 -28.59 -1.93 -8.89
C GLY A 63 -27.19 -1.97 -9.51
N HIS A 64 -26.26 -1.13 -9.06
CA HIS A 64 -24.87 -1.17 -9.50
C HIS A 64 -24.12 -2.36 -8.88
N LYS A 65 -24.10 -3.49 -9.61
CA LYS A 65 -23.34 -4.69 -9.24
C LYS A 65 -21.83 -4.40 -9.23
N PRO A 66 -21.09 -4.71 -8.15
CA PRO A 66 -19.63 -4.53 -8.10
C PRO A 66 -18.93 -5.43 -9.14
N GLU A 67 -17.73 -5.02 -9.58
CA GLU A 67 -16.90 -5.88 -10.45
C GLU A 67 -16.43 -7.06 -9.59
N SER A 68 -16.89 -8.27 -9.91
CA SER A 68 -16.71 -9.47 -9.08
C SER A 68 -15.98 -10.57 -9.84
N VAL A 69 -15.09 -11.28 -9.14
CA VAL A 69 -14.18 -12.30 -9.67
C VAL A 69 -14.44 -13.62 -8.96
N ASP A 70 -14.80 -14.67 -9.71
CA ASP A 70 -14.88 -16.03 -9.16
C ASP A 70 -13.46 -16.58 -8.93
N LEU A 71 -13.24 -17.18 -7.76
CA LEU A 71 -11.99 -17.83 -7.37
C LEU A 71 -11.97 -19.33 -7.72
N CYS A 72 -13.10 -19.89 -8.17
CA CYS A 72 -13.18 -21.29 -8.58
C CYS A 72 -12.27 -21.55 -9.79
N GLY A 73 -11.25 -22.40 -9.61
CA GLY A 73 -10.23 -22.67 -10.63
C GLY A 73 -9.29 -21.48 -10.92
N ALA A 74 -9.25 -20.45 -10.06
CA ALA A 74 -8.30 -19.35 -10.20
C ALA A 74 -6.89 -19.75 -9.74
N HIS A 75 -5.87 -19.12 -10.31
CA HIS A 75 -4.46 -19.23 -9.90
C HIS A 75 -3.95 -17.89 -9.38
N ILE A 76 -2.97 -17.90 -8.48
CA ILE A 76 -2.36 -16.69 -7.89
C ILE A 76 -0.82 -16.78 -7.89
N GLU A 77 -0.15 -15.77 -8.44
CA GLU A 77 1.32 -15.74 -8.60
C GLU A 77 1.92 -14.34 -8.39
N TRP A 78 3.21 -14.25 -8.07
CA TRP A 78 3.91 -12.97 -7.90
C TRP A 78 4.35 -12.38 -9.25
N ALA A 79 3.72 -11.30 -9.68
CA ALA A 79 3.80 -10.76 -11.05
C ALA A 79 4.97 -9.77 -11.25
N LYS A 80 6.19 -10.17 -10.89
CA LYS A 80 7.41 -9.33 -10.91
C LYS A 80 7.80 -8.82 -12.30
N GLU A 81 7.35 -9.48 -13.37
CA GLU A 81 7.70 -9.14 -14.75
C GLU A 81 6.62 -8.32 -15.48
N LYS A 82 5.36 -8.33 -14.99
CA LYS A 82 4.23 -7.64 -15.62
C LYS A 82 4.01 -6.20 -15.14
N SER A 83 4.77 -5.75 -14.14
CA SER A 83 4.69 -4.40 -13.58
C SER A 83 6.05 -3.91 -13.10
N SER A 84 6.32 -2.62 -13.28
CA SER A 84 7.48 -1.94 -12.67
C SER A 84 7.26 -1.56 -11.20
N ARG A 85 6.03 -1.70 -10.69
CA ARG A 85 5.71 -1.47 -9.28
C ARG A 85 6.17 -2.67 -8.44
N LYS A 86 6.66 -2.39 -7.23
CA LYS A 86 6.88 -3.42 -6.21
C LYS A 86 5.54 -4.02 -5.78
N ASN A 87 5.59 -5.17 -5.11
CA ASN A 87 4.44 -5.70 -4.37
C ASN A 87 3.21 -5.94 -5.25
N VAL A 88 3.41 -6.58 -6.40
CA VAL A 88 2.34 -6.93 -7.33
C VAL A 88 2.20 -8.44 -7.39
N PHE A 89 1.00 -8.95 -7.14
CA PHE A 89 0.60 -10.30 -7.49
C PHE A 89 -0.52 -10.30 -8.52
N GLN A 90 -0.60 -11.37 -9.28
CA GLN A 90 -1.62 -11.63 -10.28
C GLN A 90 -2.59 -12.68 -9.77
N ILE A 91 -3.88 -12.49 -10.07
CA ILE A 91 -4.91 -13.52 -10.02
C ILE A 91 -5.34 -13.81 -11.46
N THR A 92 -5.28 -15.07 -11.88
CA THR A 92 -5.78 -15.54 -13.19
C THR A 92 -7.03 -16.37 -12.94
N THR A 93 -8.18 -15.97 -13.49
CA THR A 93 -9.43 -16.77 -13.37
C THR A 93 -9.42 -17.98 -14.31
N ALA A 94 -10.30 -18.95 -14.05
CA ALA A 94 -10.55 -20.06 -14.99
C ALA A 94 -11.00 -19.59 -16.39
N SER A 95 -11.60 -18.40 -16.50
CA SER A 95 -11.95 -17.75 -17.78
C SER A 95 -10.78 -16.99 -18.44
N GLY A 96 -9.57 -17.05 -17.88
CA GLY A 96 -8.37 -16.40 -18.40
C GLY A 96 -8.24 -14.90 -18.09
N ASN A 97 -9.09 -14.33 -17.21
CA ASN A 97 -8.99 -12.92 -16.81
C ASN A 97 -7.85 -12.71 -15.82
N GLU A 98 -6.98 -11.74 -16.07
CA GLU A 98 -5.83 -11.42 -15.22
C GLU A 98 -6.10 -10.15 -14.39
N PHE A 99 -5.96 -10.22 -13.07
CA PHE A 99 -6.11 -9.08 -12.17
C PHE A 99 -4.78 -8.86 -11.43
N LEU A 100 -4.19 -7.67 -11.58
CA LEU A 100 -2.99 -7.28 -10.84
C LEU A 100 -3.40 -6.48 -9.60
N LEU A 101 -3.04 -6.95 -8.42
CA LEU A 101 -3.27 -6.27 -7.14
C LEU A 101 -1.93 -5.74 -6.61
N GLN A 102 -1.94 -4.51 -6.07
CA GLN A 102 -0.75 -3.84 -5.56
C GLN A 102 -1.07 -2.97 -4.34
N SER A 103 -0.21 -3.06 -3.33
CA SER A 103 -0.14 -2.11 -2.22
C SER A 103 1.31 -1.71 -1.99
N ASP A 104 1.48 -0.48 -1.57
CA ASP A 104 2.71 0.12 -1.05
C ASP A 104 3.07 -0.38 0.36
N ILE A 105 2.12 -1.05 1.05
CA ILE A 105 2.28 -1.58 2.39
C ILE A 105 2.52 -3.10 2.33
N ASP A 106 3.76 -3.51 2.64
CA ASP A 106 4.24 -4.90 2.54
C ASP A 106 3.35 -5.90 3.30
N PHE A 107 2.94 -5.58 4.53
CA PHE A 107 2.10 -6.49 5.33
C PHE A 107 0.69 -6.64 4.76
N ILE A 108 0.12 -5.58 4.14
CA ILE A 108 -1.22 -5.64 3.54
C ILE A 108 -1.17 -6.54 2.30
N ILE A 109 -0.22 -6.33 1.39
CA ILE A 109 -0.16 -7.16 0.18
C ILE A 109 0.11 -8.63 0.50
N LEU A 110 0.93 -8.90 1.52
CA LEU A 110 1.28 -10.26 1.94
C LEU A 110 0.10 -10.97 2.62
N ASP A 111 -0.61 -10.28 3.50
CA ASP A 111 -1.86 -10.74 4.12
C ASP A 111 -2.91 -11.09 3.05
N TRP A 112 -3.14 -10.19 2.08
CA TRP A 112 -4.07 -10.44 0.97
C TRP A 112 -3.66 -11.58 0.06
N PHE A 113 -2.36 -11.71 -0.25
CA PHE A 113 -1.85 -12.83 -1.03
C PHE A 113 -2.17 -14.16 -0.34
N HIS A 114 -1.90 -14.28 0.97
CA HIS A 114 -2.22 -15.48 1.75
C HIS A 114 -3.72 -15.70 1.91
N ALA A 115 -4.51 -14.66 2.21
CA ALA A 115 -5.95 -14.77 2.37
C ALA A 115 -6.63 -15.28 1.10
N ILE A 116 -6.28 -14.71 -0.07
CA ILE A 116 -6.82 -15.12 -1.37
C ILE A 116 -6.33 -16.53 -1.73
N LYS A 117 -5.03 -16.82 -1.56
CA LYS A 117 -4.49 -18.16 -1.82
C LYS A 117 -5.20 -19.23 -0.97
N ASN A 118 -5.36 -18.97 0.33
CA ASN A 118 -6.07 -19.86 1.25
C ASN A 118 -7.58 -19.96 0.95
N ALA A 119 -8.19 -18.98 0.28
CA ALA A 119 -9.56 -19.09 -0.22
C ALA A 119 -9.62 -20.00 -1.45
N ILE A 120 -8.74 -19.78 -2.44
CA ILE A 120 -8.60 -20.64 -3.64
C ILE A 120 -8.32 -22.10 -3.26
N ASP A 121 -7.36 -22.34 -2.36
CA ASP A 121 -6.96 -23.69 -1.95
C ASP A 121 -8.05 -24.44 -1.16
N ARG A 122 -9.03 -23.73 -0.58
CA ARG A 122 -10.20 -24.30 0.10
C ARG A 122 -11.39 -24.59 -0.82
N LEU A 123 -11.37 -24.12 -2.07
CA LEU A 123 -12.42 -24.45 -3.02
C LEU A 123 -12.26 -25.88 -3.57
N PRO A 124 -13.36 -26.55 -3.94
CA PRO A 124 -13.28 -27.87 -4.56
C PRO A 124 -12.42 -27.83 -5.82
N LYS A 125 -11.25 -28.45 -5.75
CA LYS A 125 -10.43 -28.76 -6.92
C LYS A 125 -11.13 -29.94 -7.60
N ASP A 126 -11.83 -29.66 -8.70
CA ASP A 126 -12.59 -30.66 -9.43
C ASP A 126 -11.65 -31.83 -9.81
N PRO A 127 -11.88 -33.07 -9.31
CA PRO A 127 -10.95 -34.19 -9.52
C PRO A 127 -10.74 -34.56 -11.00
N SER A 128 -11.56 -34.03 -11.91
CA SER A 128 -11.45 -34.22 -13.36
C SER A 128 -10.45 -33.29 -14.07
N SER A 129 -9.80 -32.37 -13.34
CA SER A 129 -8.94 -31.31 -13.92
C SER A 129 -7.43 -31.40 -13.64
N SER A 130 -6.99 -32.32 -12.77
CA SER A 130 -5.61 -32.81 -12.78
C SER A 130 -5.43 -33.80 -13.93
N SER A 131 -4.56 -33.46 -14.90
CA SER A 131 -4.34 -34.17 -16.18
C SER A 131 -5.34 -33.88 -17.31
N ARG A 132 -5.29 -32.65 -17.85
CA ARG A 132 -5.46 -32.32 -19.30
C ARG A 132 -5.30 -30.81 -19.53
N ASN A 133 -4.05 -30.34 -19.70
CA ASN A 133 -3.70 -29.13 -20.48
C ASN A 133 -2.17 -28.98 -20.68
N LEU A 134 -1.47 -30.11 -20.75
CA LEU A 134 -0.22 -30.21 -21.49
C LEU A 134 -0.52 -31.21 -22.61
N GLU A 135 -0.25 -30.82 -23.86
CA GLU A 135 -0.66 -31.50 -25.10
C GLU A 135 -2.18 -31.54 -25.42
N LEU A 136 -2.69 -30.50 -26.11
CA LEU A 136 -3.57 -30.72 -27.28
C LEU A 136 -3.73 -29.49 -28.21
N PHE A 137 -2.67 -29.09 -28.92
CA PHE A 137 -2.81 -28.30 -30.16
C PHE A 137 -1.84 -28.80 -31.25
N LYS A 138 -1.87 -30.11 -31.50
CA LYS A 138 -1.50 -30.72 -32.79
C LYS A 138 -2.71 -31.48 -33.32
N ILE A 139 -3.46 -30.85 -34.22
CA ILE A 139 -4.35 -31.57 -35.15
C ILE A 139 -3.91 -31.16 -36.55
N GLN A 140 -3.74 -32.17 -37.40
CA GLN A 140 -3.00 -32.08 -38.65
C GLN A 140 -3.93 -32.32 -39.85
N ARG A 141 -3.97 -31.33 -40.75
CA ARG A 141 -4.29 -31.40 -42.19
C ARG A 141 -5.54 -32.16 -42.70
N SER A 142 -6.33 -31.40 -43.46
CA SER A 142 -6.57 -31.65 -44.89
C SER A 142 -6.94 -30.29 -45.53
N SER A 143 -6.61 -29.93 -46.77
CA SER A 143 -5.77 -30.55 -47.82
C SER A 143 -4.80 -29.45 -48.38
N SER A 144 -4.01 -29.54 -49.45
CA SER A 144 -3.80 -30.54 -50.51
C SER A 144 -2.36 -30.43 -51.10
N THR A 145 -2.15 -31.06 -52.26
CA THR A 145 -1.09 -30.87 -53.29
C THR A 145 0.40 -31.06 -52.92
N GLU A 146 0.91 -32.19 -53.43
CA GLU A 146 2.11 -32.34 -54.28
C GLU A 146 3.56 -32.28 -53.73
N LEU A 147 4.17 -33.48 -53.79
CA LEU A 147 5.46 -33.85 -54.42
C LEU A 147 6.83 -33.61 -53.72
N LEU A 148 7.37 -34.76 -53.30
CA LEU A 148 8.69 -35.33 -53.65
C LEU A 148 10.04 -34.86 -53.03
N SER A 149 10.72 -35.88 -52.49
CA SER A 149 12.13 -36.26 -52.73
C SER A 149 13.27 -35.82 -51.77
N HIS A 150 13.74 -36.85 -51.04
CA HIS A 150 15.13 -37.33 -50.87
C HIS A 150 16.25 -36.58 -50.09
N SER A 151 16.84 -37.38 -49.18
CA SER A 151 18.26 -37.48 -48.78
C SER A 151 18.98 -36.32 -48.06
N ASP A 152 19.16 -36.52 -46.75
CA ASP A 152 20.45 -36.84 -46.09
C ASP A 152 21.67 -35.89 -46.27
N SER A 153 22.08 -35.23 -45.18
CA SER A 153 23.49 -34.93 -44.83
C SER A 153 23.62 -34.22 -43.47
N ASP A 154 24.75 -34.48 -42.79
CA ASP A 154 25.14 -33.95 -41.48
C ASP A 154 25.48 -32.43 -41.43
N ILE A 155 25.77 -31.96 -40.21
CA ILE A 155 26.73 -30.89 -39.81
C ILE A 155 26.16 -29.55 -39.26
N LYS A 156 26.49 -29.35 -37.97
CA LYS A 156 26.70 -28.12 -37.16
C LYS A 156 25.56 -27.22 -36.67
N GLU A 157 25.77 -26.80 -35.42
CA GLU A 157 25.13 -25.69 -34.72
C GLU A 157 25.26 -24.35 -35.46
N GLN A 158 24.18 -23.57 -35.47
CA GLN A 158 24.30 -22.13 -35.21
C GLN A 158 22.98 -21.45 -34.77
N LYS A 159 23.18 -20.41 -33.98
CA LYS A 159 22.25 -19.43 -33.38
C LYS A 159 21.23 -18.84 -34.38
N PRO A 160 19.95 -18.62 -33.99
CA PRO A 160 19.04 -17.75 -34.75
C PRO A 160 18.85 -16.38 -34.07
N GLU A 161 19.03 -15.30 -34.83
CA GLU A 161 18.65 -13.94 -34.42
C GLU A 161 17.20 -13.58 -34.80
N HIS A 162 16.52 -12.92 -33.87
CA HIS A 162 15.62 -11.79 -34.07
C HIS A 162 14.60 -11.79 -35.24
N ARG A 163 13.30 -11.90 -34.92
CA ARG A 163 12.24 -11.20 -35.68
C ARG A 163 11.65 -10.04 -34.86
N LYS A 164 11.57 -8.90 -35.53
CA LYS A 164 11.49 -7.53 -35.00
C LYS A 164 10.11 -7.22 -34.41
N SER A 165 10.08 -6.56 -33.25
CA SER A 165 8.91 -5.80 -32.78
C SER A 165 9.01 -4.35 -33.25
N LEU A 166 7.90 -3.78 -33.71
CA LEU A 166 7.81 -2.38 -34.11
C LEU A 166 7.85 -1.48 -32.86
N MET A 167 8.97 -0.78 -32.67
CA MET A 167 9.05 0.31 -31.69
C MET A 167 9.24 1.63 -32.43
N PHE A 168 8.49 2.65 -32.01
CA PHE A 168 8.68 4.04 -32.45
C PHE A 168 10.14 4.46 -32.17
N ARG A 169 10.90 4.64 -33.25
CA ARG A 169 12.34 4.89 -33.18
C ARG A 169 12.60 6.39 -32.99
N LEU A 170 12.39 6.89 -31.78
CA LEU A 170 12.98 8.16 -31.36
C LEU A 170 14.51 7.96 -31.35
N HIS A 171 15.19 8.60 -32.30
CA HIS A 171 16.64 8.51 -32.49
C HIS A 171 17.40 9.09 -31.28
N HIS A 172 17.66 8.24 -30.28
CA HIS A 172 18.61 8.53 -29.23
C HIS A 172 19.99 8.03 -29.68
N SER A 173 20.96 8.93 -29.78
CA SER A 173 22.35 8.60 -30.16
C SER A 173 22.95 7.55 -29.23
N ALA A 174 23.85 6.71 -29.76
CA ALA A 174 24.45 5.60 -29.02
C ALA A 174 25.12 6.01 -27.69
N SER A 175 25.57 7.27 -27.55
CA SER A 175 26.04 7.89 -26.30
C SER A 175 25.09 7.62 -25.13
N ASP A 176 23.79 7.84 -25.32
CA ASP A 176 22.77 7.83 -24.27
C ASP A 176 22.60 6.44 -23.62
N THR A 177 22.91 5.36 -24.34
CA THR A 177 22.93 3.99 -23.77
C THR A 177 24.16 3.75 -22.88
N SER A 178 25.31 4.33 -23.24
CA SER A 178 26.54 4.27 -22.45
C SER A 178 26.40 5.09 -21.16
N ASP A 179 25.75 6.26 -21.24
CA ASP A 179 25.52 7.14 -20.10
C ASP A 179 24.53 6.53 -19.09
N LYS A 180 23.45 5.88 -19.57
CA LYS A 180 22.53 5.10 -18.71
C LYS A 180 23.26 3.97 -17.95
N ASN A 181 24.18 3.26 -18.60
CA ASN A 181 24.99 2.22 -17.95
C ASN A 181 26.04 2.80 -16.98
N ARG A 182 26.62 3.98 -17.28
CA ARG A 182 27.49 4.74 -16.36
C ARG A 182 26.73 5.22 -15.13
N VAL A 183 25.52 5.76 -15.28
CA VAL A 183 24.66 6.20 -14.17
C VAL A 183 24.27 4.99 -13.30
N LYS A 184 23.82 3.89 -13.91
CA LYS A 184 23.46 2.65 -13.20
C LYS A 184 24.62 2.07 -12.38
N SER A 185 25.82 2.04 -12.94
CA SER A 185 27.01 1.53 -12.23
C SER A 185 27.50 2.47 -11.12
N ARG A 186 27.43 3.80 -11.32
CA ARG A 186 27.69 4.80 -10.27
C ARG A 186 26.68 4.69 -9.13
N LEU A 187 25.38 4.59 -9.43
CA LEU A 187 24.34 4.48 -8.40
C LEU A 187 24.44 3.16 -7.61
N LYS A 188 24.77 2.04 -8.27
CA LYS A 188 25.05 0.77 -7.58
C LYS A 188 26.20 0.91 -6.58
N LYS A 189 27.31 1.56 -6.99
CA LYS A 189 28.46 1.85 -6.10
C LYS A 189 28.09 2.81 -4.96
N PHE A 190 27.23 3.81 -5.22
CA PHE A 190 26.75 4.76 -4.21
C PHE A 190 25.90 4.07 -3.14
N ILE A 191 24.90 3.27 -3.53
CA ILE A 191 24.04 2.55 -2.59
C ILE A 191 24.84 1.59 -1.71
N THR A 192 25.80 0.84 -2.27
CA THR A 192 26.65 -0.08 -1.50
C THR A 192 27.69 0.61 -0.60
N ARG A 193 27.95 1.92 -0.82
CA ARG A 193 28.89 2.72 -0.01
C ARG A 193 28.17 3.80 0.81
N ARG A 194 26.84 3.75 0.89
CA ARG A 194 26.07 4.74 1.63
C ARG A 194 26.39 4.61 3.13
N PRO A 195 26.85 5.67 3.81
CA PRO A 195 27.08 5.62 5.25
C PRO A 195 25.77 5.36 6.01
N SER A 196 25.90 4.82 7.23
CA SER A 196 24.74 4.57 8.10
C SER A 196 24.08 5.88 8.55
N LEU A 197 22.82 5.81 8.99
CA LEU A 197 22.11 6.97 9.54
C LEU A 197 22.86 7.57 10.74
N LYS A 198 23.32 6.71 11.66
CA LYS A 198 24.13 7.11 12.82
C LYS A 198 25.40 7.87 12.42
N THR A 199 26.13 7.36 11.43
CA THR A 199 27.36 8.01 10.91
C THR A 199 27.09 9.36 10.22
N LEU A 200 25.86 9.63 9.80
CA LEU A 200 25.46 10.94 9.27
C LEU A 200 25.03 11.90 10.39
N GLN A 201 24.41 11.40 11.46
CA GLN A 201 24.09 12.16 12.68
C GLN A 201 25.38 12.54 13.44
N GLU A 202 26.28 11.59 13.68
CA GLU A 202 27.60 11.79 14.30
C GLU A 202 28.45 12.86 13.59
N LYS A 203 28.25 13.04 12.28
CA LYS A 203 28.93 14.07 11.47
C LYS A 203 28.21 15.42 11.43
N GLY A 204 27.10 15.58 12.14
CA GLY A 204 26.25 16.77 12.12
C GLY A 204 25.59 17.05 10.76
N LEU A 205 25.60 16.08 9.84
CA LEU A 205 24.98 16.20 8.51
C LEU A 205 23.46 15.97 8.56
N ILE A 206 23.01 15.26 9.59
CA ILE A 206 21.61 15.13 9.98
C ILE A 206 21.56 15.62 11.43
N LYS A 207 20.87 16.75 11.64
CA LYS A 207 20.60 17.25 13.00
C LYS A 207 19.39 16.53 13.58
N ASP A 208 19.35 16.44 14.90
CA ASP A 208 18.17 15.97 15.60
C ASP A 208 17.02 16.97 15.40
N GLN A 209 15.81 16.43 15.27
CA GLN A 209 14.60 17.15 14.88
C GLN A 209 13.53 16.90 15.94
N VAL A 210 12.76 17.92 16.32
CA VAL A 210 11.76 17.82 17.41
C VAL A 210 10.75 16.70 17.15
N PHE A 211 10.15 16.65 15.96
CA PHE A 211 9.30 15.54 15.53
C PHE A 211 10.15 14.31 15.18
N GLY A 212 9.74 13.12 15.59
CA GLY A 212 10.46 11.87 15.29
C GLY A 212 11.64 11.56 16.20
N SER A 213 11.94 12.41 17.19
CA SER A 213 12.94 12.14 18.23
C SER A 213 12.29 11.51 19.47
N HIS A 214 13.11 10.83 20.29
CA HIS A 214 12.67 10.32 21.58
C HIS A 214 12.23 11.48 22.49
N LEU A 215 11.09 11.33 23.17
CA LEU A 215 10.51 12.36 24.03
C LEU A 215 11.51 12.83 25.10
N HIS A 216 12.26 11.89 25.69
CA HIS A 216 13.30 12.18 26.66
C HIS A 216 14.40 13.11 26.11
N THR A 217 14.90 12.86 24.89
CA THR A 217 15.94 13.67 24.24
C THR A 217 15.47 15.10 23.95
N VAL A 218 14.22 15.27 23.50
CA VAL A 218 13.64 16.61 23.29
C VAL A 218 13.52 17.36 24.62
N CYS A 219 13.02 16.68 25.66
CA CYS A 219 12.91 17.21 27.01
C CYS A 219 14.27 17.60 27.63
N GLU A 220 15.29 16.77 27.45
CA GLU A 220 16.66 17.03 27.90
C GLU A 220 17.28 18.24 27.19
N HIS A 221 17.16 18.32 25.85
CA HIS A 221 17.65 19.46 25.07
C HIS A 221 16.98 20.79 25.47
N GLU A 222 15.67 20.77 25.72
CA GLU A 222 14.91 21.94 26.15
C GLU A 222 14.99 22.22 27.68
N ASN A 223 15.71 21.40 28.45
CA ASN A 223 15.75 21.43 29.93
C ASN A 223 14.33 21.49 30.56
N SER A 224 13.40 20.67 30.07
CA SER A 224 12.00 20.66 30.49
C SER A 224 11.43 19.25 30.57
N THR A 225 10.43 19.02 31.43
CA THR A 225 9.72 17.72 31.50
C THR A 225 8.65 17.54 30.42
N VAL A 226 8.27 18.63 29.73
CA VAL A 226 7.25 18.65 28.68
C VAL A 226 7.77 19.53 27.53
N PRO A 227 7.76 19.05 26.27
CA PRO A 227 8.27 19.82 25.14
C PRO A 227 7.56 21.17 24.96
N ARG A 228 8.32 22.21 24.60
CA ARG A 228 7.82 23.58 24.35
C ARG A 228 6.72 23.58 23.30
N PHE A 229 6.90 22.83 22.21
CA PHE A 229 5.89 22.68 21.16
C PHE A 229 4.54 22.17 21.71
N VAL A 230 4.57 21.17 22.59
CA VAL A 230 3.35 20.62 23.22
C VAL A 230 2.65 21.69 24.06
N LYS A 231 3.39 22.45 24.88
CA LYS A 231 2.83 23.56 25.68
C LYS A 231 2.21 24.63 24.81
N GLN A 232 2.91 25.09 23.76
CA GLN A 232 2.41 26.10 22.84
C GLN A 232 1.13 25.65 22.12
N CYS A 233 1.05 24.39 21.69
CA CYS A 233 -0.16 23.85 21.07
C CYS A 233 -1.35 23.78 22.04
N ILE A 234 -1.12 23.37 23.30
CA ILE A 234 -2.16 23.33 24.33
C ILE A 234 -2.66 24.75 24.62
N GLU A 235 -1.75 25.70 24.89
CA GLU A 235 -2.07 27.11 25.15
C GLU A 235 -2.89 27.73 24.00
N ALA A 236 -2.49 27.47 22.74
CA ALA A 236 -3.24 27.93 21.56
C ALA A 236 -4.65 27.30 21.47
N VAL A 237 -4.81 26.02 21.81
CA VAL A 237 -6.13 25.35 21.81
C VAL A 237 -7.01 25.85 22.95
N GLU A 238 -6.47 26.07 24.14
CA GLU A 238 -7.20 26.64 25.28
C GLU A 238 -7.64 28.08 24.99
N LYS A 239 -6.78 28.88 24.32
CA LYS A 239 -7.04 30.29 24.00
C LYS A 239 -8.12 30.52 22.93
N ARG A 240 -8.21 29.66 21.90
CA ARG A 240 -9.09 29.89 20.72
C ARG A 240 -9.72 28.65 20.10
N GLY A 241 -9.59 27.48 20.73
CA GLY A 241 -10.02 26.19 20.19
C GLY A 241 -11.15 25.49 20.95
N LEU A 242 -11.46 25.91 22.18
CA LEU A 242 -12.40 25.18 23.06
C LEU A 242 -13.85 25.22 22.54
N ASP A 243 -14.27 26.33 21.92
CA ASP A 243 -15.63 26.51 21.38
C ASP A 243 -15.78 25.98 19.93
N VAL A 244 -14.73 25.38 19.34
CA VAL A 244 -14.73 24.91 17.95
C VAL A 244 -15.27 23.47 17.88
N ASP A 245 -16.37 23.25 17.13
CA ASP A 245 -16.94 21.91 16.98
C ASP A 245 -15.91 20.91 16.43
N GLY A 246 -15.88 19.73 17.05
CA GLY A 246 -14.98 18.66 16.67
C GLY A 246 -13.51 19.00 16.84
N ILE A 247 -13.15 19.87 17.80
CA ILE A 247 -11.75 20.03 18.23
C ILE A 247 -11.09 18.66 18.48
N TYR A 248 -9.84 18.48 18.04
CA TYR A 248 -9.11 17.21 17.94
C TYR A 248 -9.72 16.10 17.03
N ARG A 249 -11.03 16.11 16.75
CA ARG A 249 -11.73 15.14 15.87
C ARG A 249 -11.58 15.49 14.38
N VAL A 250 -11.80 16.76 14.03
CA VAL A 250 -11.67 17.28 12.66
C VAL A 250 -10.19 17.42 12.30
N SER A 251 -9.84 17.06 11.06
CA SER A 251 -8.48 17.13 10.54
C SER A 251 -8.23 18.47 9.84
N GLY A 252 -7.20 19.20 10.27
CA GLY A 252 -6.72 20.40 9.58
C GLY A 252 -5.99 20.09 8.28
N ASN A 253 -5.65 21.14 7.53
CA ASN A 253 -4.95 21.00 6.25
C ASN A 253 -3.55 20.37 6.44
N LEU A 254 -3.37 19.15 5.92
CA LEU A 254 -2.14 18.38 6.05
C LEU A 254 -0.90 19.10 5.49
N ALA A 255 -1.04 19.91 4.42
CA ALA A 255 0.09 20.68 3.87
C ALA A 255 0.55 21.77 4.86
N THR A 256 -0.40 22.45 5.52
CA THR A 256 -0.12 23.45 6.55
C THR A 256 0.47 22.79 7.81
N ILE A 257 -0.03 21.61 8.20
CA ILE A 257 0.53 20.81 9.31
C ILE A 257 1.99 20.43 9.02
N GLN A 258 2.31 19.98 7.79
CA GLN A 258 3.69 19.66 7.41
C GLN A 258 4.59 20.90 7.37
N LYS A 259 4.06 22.08 6.99
CA LYS A 259 4.78 23.36 7.10
C LYS A 259 5.10 23.71 8.56
N LEU A 260 4.15 23.53 9.46
CA LEU A 260 4.34 23.76 10.91
C LEU A 260 5.40 22.83 11.48
N ARG A 261 5.30 21.52 11.18
CA ARG A 261 6.31 20.51 11.53
C ARG A 261 7.71 20.87 11.05
N PHE A 262 7.85 21.38 9.82
CA PHE A 262 9.15 21.81 9.29
C PHE A 262 9.74 22.99 10.09
N ILE A 263 8.94 24.03 10.37
CA ILE A 263 9.38 25.20 11.15
C ILE A 263 9.79 24.80 12.58
N VAL A 264 9.02 23.92 13.24
CA VAL A 264 9.35 23.38 14.57
C VAL A 264 10.65 22.57 14.54
N ASN A 265 10.86 21.74 13.52
CA ASN A 265 12.09 20.94 13.37
C ASN A 265 13.35 21.77 13.05
N GLN A 266 13.20 23.01 12.57
CA GLN A 266 14.33 23.94 12.41
C GLN A 266 14.64 24.74 13.69
N GLU A 267 13.88 24.54 14.77
CA GLU A 267 13.95 25.31 16.02
C GLU A 267 13.75 26.83 15.83
N GLU A 268 13.09 27.22 14.73
CA GLU A 268 12.71 28.61 14.47
C GLU A 268 11.70 29.10 15.52
N LYS A 269 11.64 30.42 15.72
CA LYS A 269 10.67 31.04 16.65
C LYS A 269 9.25 30.81 16.16
N LEU A 270 8.55 29.86 16.77
CA LEU A 270 7.15 29.58 16.48
C LEU A 270 6.24 30.53 17.27
N ASN A 271 5.40 31.29 16.55
CA ASN A 271 4.20 31.92 17.08
C ASN A 271 2.95 31.22 16.50
N LEU A 272 2.04 30.73 17.36
CA LEU A 272 0.79 30.07 16.94
C LEU A 272 -0.41 31.02 16.81
N ASP A 273 -0.22 32.31 17.12
CA ASP A 273 -1.18 33.38 16.83
C ASP A 273 -1.03 33.98 15.42
N ASP A 274 0.04 33.63 14.68
CA ASP A 274 0.23 34.08 13.30
C ASP A 274 -0.92 33.58 12.40
N SER A 275 -1.38 34.41 11.45
CA SER A 275 -2.46 34.07 10.51
C SER A 275 -2.18 32.83 9.66
N GLN A 276 -0.92 32.44 9.51
CA GLN A 276 -0.52 31.18 8.87
C GLN A 276 -1.09 29.93 9.58
N TRP A 277 -1.46 30.05 10.86
CA TRP A 277 -1.96 28.96 11.71
C TRP A 277 -3.37 29.23 12.24
N GLU A 278 -4.12 30.15 11.61
CA GLU A 278 -5.47 30.55 12.04
C GLU A 278 -6.43 29.35 12.21
N ASP A 279 -6.36 28.34 11.33
CA ASP A 279 -7.07 27.08 11.49
C ASP A 279 -6.55 26.28 12.70
N ILE A 280 -7.35 26.20 13.78
CA ILE A 280 -6.99 25.43 14.98
C ILE A 280 -6.91 23.91 14.72
N HIS A 281 -7.53 23.40 13.66
CA HIS A 281 -7.39 22.01 13.27
C HIS A 281 -5.99 21.69 12.72
N VAL A 282 -5.24 22.71 12.25
CA VAL A 282 -3.79 22.58 11.95
C VAL A 282 -3.00 22.41 13.25
N VAL A 283 -3.27 23.20 14.28
CA VAL A 283 -2.55 23.13 15.57
C VAL A 283 -2.80 21.79 16.25
N THR A 284 -4.07 21.39 16.39
CA THR A 284 -4.43 20.06 16.95
C THR A 284 -3.92 18.92 16.08
N GLY A 285 -3.94 19.06 14.76
CA GLY A 285 -3.37 18.09 13.82
C GLY A 285 -1.86 17.92 13.97
N ALA A 286 -1.11 19.01 14.17
CA ALA A 286 0.32 18.98 14.42
C ALA A 286 0.67 18.40 15.81
N LEU A 287 -0.13 18.71 16.84
CA LEU A 287 0.02 18.13 18.18
C LEU A 287 -0.22 16.60 18.16
N LYS A 288 -1.29 16.13 17.49
CA LYS A 288 -1.51 14.69 17.26
C LYS A 288 -0.36 14.05 16.47
N MET A 289 0.13 14.73 15.44
CA MET A 289 1.25 14.25 14.62
C MET A 289 2.55 14.12 15.42
N PHE A 290 2.83 15.02 16.37
CA PHE A 290 4.00 14.94 17.24
C PHE A 290 4.00 13.63 18.05
N PHE A 291 2.92 13.34 18.78
CA PHE A 291 2.82 12.10 19.57
C PHE A 291 2.81 10.83 18.71
N ARG A 292 2.24 10.88 17.50
CA ARG A 292 2.21 9.76 16.55
C ARG A 292 3.56 9.50 15.87
N GLU A 293 4.41 10.50 15.74
CA GLU A 293 5.76 10.36 15.16
C GLU A 293 6.84 9.98 16.19
N LEU A 294 6.54 9.96 17.49
CA LEU A 294 7.52 9.53 18.51
C LEU A 294 8.02 8.10 18.24
N PRO A 295 9.34 7.82 18.38
CA PRO A 295 9.89 6.46 18.25
C PRO A 295 9.33 5.46 19.27
N GLU A 296 8.87 5.97 20.41
CA GLU A 296 8.15 5.23 21.44
C GLU A 296 6.91 6.06 21.84
N PRO A 297 5.71 5.44 21.93
CA PRO A 297 4.49 6.15 22.33
C PRO A 297 4.60 6.76 23.72
N LEU A 298 3.80 7.81 23.97
CA LEU A 298 3.75 8.52 25.26
C LEU A 298 3.49 7.58 26.46
N PHE A 299 2.76 6.49 26.24
CA PHE A 299 2.65 5.37 27.17
C PHE A 299 3.68 4.30 26.75
N PRO A 300 4.81 4.14 27.47
CA PRO A 300 5.92 3.30 26.99
C PRO A 300 5.53 1.82 26.92
N TYR A 301 6.12 1.08 25.98
CA TYR A 301 5.72 -0.30 25.70
C TYR A 301 5.86 -1.23 26.91
N SER A 302 6.83 -0.97 27.79
CA SER A 302 7.08 -1.73 29.03
C SER A 302 5.94 -1.65 30.05
N PHE A 303 5.09 -0.63 29.99
CA PHE A 303 3.96 -0.43 30.89
C PHE A 303 2.62 -0.83 30.27
N PHE A 304 2.58 -1.26 29.01
CA PHE A 304 1.33 -1.51 28.28
C PHE A 304 0.42 -2.52 28.99
N GLU A 305 0.96 -3.69 29.39
CA GLU A 305 0.20 -4.71 30.12
C GLU A 305 -0.32 -4.20 31.47
N GLN A 306 0.48 -3.43 32.20
CA GLN A 306 0.08 -2.82 33.49
C GLN A 306 -1.08 -1.82 33.31
N PHE A 307 -1.10 -1.06 32.20
CA PHE A 307 -2.23 -0.19 31.87
C PHE A 307 -3.49 -1.00 31.50
N VAL A 308 -3.35 -2.12 30.78
CA VAL A 308 -4.49 -3.00 30.43
C VAL A 308 -5.08 -3.68 31.66
N GLU A 309 -4.24 -4.16 32.57
CA GLU A 309 -4.62 -4.73 33.88
C GLU A 309 -5.38 -3.69 34.72
N ALA A 310 -4.79 -2.50 34.92
CA ALA A 310 -5.43 -1.42 35.69
C ALA A 310 -6.79 -0.94 35.15
N ILE A 311 -7.00 -0.99 33.82
CA ILE A 311 -8.29 -0.66 33.17
C ILE A 311 -9.34 -1.78 33.34
N SER A 312 -8.87 -3.00 33.61
CA SER A 312 -9.69 -4.21 33.77
C SER A 312 -10.12 -4.46 35.22
N GLU A 313 -9.30 -4.05 36.19
CA GLU A 313 -9.59 -4.21 37.64
C GLU A 313 -10.52 -3.13 38.23
N PHE A 314 -10.64 -1.97 37.60
CA PHE A 314 -11.38 -0.84 38.17
C PHE A 314 -12.90 -0.87 37.97
N GLU A 315 -13.63 -0.61 39.05
CA GLU A 315 -15.09 -0.41 39.04
C GLU A 315 -15.52 0.72 38.08
N PRO A 316 -16.75 0.67 37.50
CA PRO A 316 -17.18 1.62 36.45
C PRO A 316 -17.14 3.10 36.84
N THR A 317 -17.19 3.40 38.14
CA THR A 317 -17.22 4.75 38.73
C THR A 317 -15.95 5.58 38.48
N CYS A 318 -14.78 4.96 38.27
CA CYS A 318 -13.52 5.68 38.02
C CYS A 318 -13.12 5.76 36.53
N ARG A 319 -13.94 5.20 35.62
CA ARG A 319 -13.55 4.98 34.21
C ARG A 319 -13.45 6.25 33.34
N ASN A 320 -13.99 7.37 33.81
CA ASN A 320 -14.26 8.55 32.98
C ASN A 320 -13.06 9.45 32.64
N MET A 321 -11.86 9.25 33.22
CA MET A 321 -10.70 10.12 32.98
C MET A 321 -9.64 9.59 32.01
N HIS A 322 -9.54 8.28 31.76
CA HIS A 322 -8.40 7.71 31.00
C HIS A 322 -8.66 7.34 29.53
N ILE A 323 -9.91 7.03 29.13
CA ILE A 323 -10.18 6.40 27.81
C ILE A 323 -10.06 7.40 26.62
N THR A 324 -10.19 8.70 26.86
CA THR A 324 -10.20 9.73 25.81
C THR A 324 -8.87 9.82 25.05
N LEU A 325 -7.73 9.61 25.72
CA LEU A 325 -6.41 9.71 25.08
C LEU A 325 -6.12 8.55 24.11
N TYR A 326 -6.55 7.33 24.45
CA TYR A 326 -6.24 6.13 23.65
C TYR A 326 -6.92 6.15 22.27
N ASN A 327 -8.17 6.61 22.20
CA ASN A 327 -8.93 6.66 20.94
C ASN A 327 -8.48 7.80 20.01
N CYS A 328 -7.92 8.90 20.53
CA CYS A 328 -7.39 9.99 19.71
C CYS A 328 -6.04 9.66 19.03
N ALA A 329 -5.26 8.73 19.58
CA ALA A 329 -3.95 8.34 19.02
C ALA A 329 -4.05 7.33 17.86
N LEU A 330 -5.10 6.50 17.83
CA LEU A 330 -5.22 5.36 16.90
C LEU A 330 -6.17 5.59 15.71
N SER A 331 -6.82 6.75 15.61
CA SER A 331 -7.80 7.06 14.56
C SER A 331 -7.60 8.46 13.95
N SER A 332 -6.49 8.67 13.23
CA SER A 332 -6.23 9.80 12.32
C SER A 332 -5.07 9.50 11.37
#